data_AF-A0A4R9C2S6-F1
#
_entry.id   AF-A0A4R9C2S6-F1
#
_cell.length_a   1.000
_cell.length_b   1.000
_cell.length_c   1.000
_cell.angle_alpha   90.00
_cell.angle_beta   90.00
_cell.angle_gamma   90.00
#
_symmetry.space_group_name_H-M   'P 1'
#
loop_
_entity.id
_entity.type
_entity.pdbx_description
1 polymer ?
#
loop_
_entity_poly.entity_id
_entity_poly.type
_entity_poly.pdbx_seq_one_letter_code
_entity_poly.pdbx_strand_id
1 'polypeptide(L)'
;MKSKFNLQSFIMATLLTAISIILTRFLSFYLTPNMRIGIGSLPIIFSGAVLGPFLGALTGVAADLIGIMINPGGVPHLGFTLSSTLTGLIPGIIFFIIFNKNNENQNLKILLTNLFIFGFIHLILNSIWLSQLSGLSIWFLIISRLPKILIESVFTGILLKLLLNKKVTLLLNQ
;
A
#
# COMPACT_ATOMS: atom_id res chain seq x y z
N MET A 1 -2.35 -20.10 22.45
CA MET A 1 -1.90 -19.42 21.21
C MET A 1 -0.65 -18.60 21.54
N LYS A 2 0.57 -19.11 21.31
CA LYS A 2 1.80 -18.30 21.47
C LYS A 2 1.91 -17.40 20.24
N SER A 3 1.70 -16.09 20.40
CA SER A 3 1.98 -15.11 19.36
C SER A 3 3.49 -15.11 19.08
N LYS A 4 3.92 -15.87 18.08
CA LYS A 4 5.30 -15.81 17.58
C LYS A 4 5.46 -14.49 16.81
N PHE A 5 5.63 -13.39 17.53
CA PHE A 5 6.33 -12.22 17.01
C PHE A 5 7.75 -12.69 16.68
N ASN A 6 7.98 -13.03 15.41
CA ASN A 6 9.28 -13.45 14.94
C ASN A 6 10.10 -12.20 14.63
N LEU A 7 11.29 -12.08 15.23
CA LEU A 7 12.23 -10.98 14.98
C LEU A 7 12.47 -10.79 13.46
N GLN A 8 12.55 -11.89 12.72
CA GLN A 8 12.72 -11.87 11.25
C GLN A 8 11.58 -11.15 10.53
N SER A 9 10.32 -11.35 10.96
CA SER A 9 9.17 -10.68 10.38
C SER A 9 9.19 -9.18 10.63
N PHE A 10 9.67 -8.76 11.81
CA PHE A 10 9.83 -7.36 12.16
C PHE A 10 10.96 -6.70 11.35
N ILE A 11 12.10 -7.37 11.21
CA ILE A 11 13.21 -6.89 10.34
C ILE A 11 12.71 -6.74 8.90
N MET A 12 11.96 -7.73 8.38
CA MET A 12 11.40 -7.63 7.03
C MET A 12 10.40 -6.47 6.88
N ALA A 13 9.59 -6.20 7.90
CA ALA A 13 8.73 -5.01 7.93
C ALA A 13 9.58 -3.72 7.81
N THR A 14 10.63 -3.56 8.61
CA THR A 14 11.49 -2.37 8.57
C THR A 14 12.24 -2.20 7.23
N LEU A 15 12.62 -3.30 6.58
CA LEU A 15 13.21 -3.25 5.24
C LEU A 15 12.18 -2.79 4.22
N LEU A 16 10.96 -3.32 4.27
CA LEU A 16 9.88 -2.92 3.36
C LEU A 16 9.47 -1.45 3.56
N THR A 17 9.53 -0.92 4.79
CA THR A 17 9.32 0.52 5.03
C THR A 17 10.41 1.36 4.38
N ALA A 18 11.68 0.99 4.55
CA ALA A 18 12.79 1.71 3.92
C ALA A 18 12.67 1.68 2.40
N ILE A 19 12.37 0.51 1.82
CA ILE A 19 12.13 0.34 0.39
C ILE A 19 10.95 1.21 -0.05
N SER A 20 9.83 1.24 0.68
CA SER A 20 8.70 2.12 0.36
C SER A 20 9.11 3.58 0.26
N ILE A 21 9.88 4.08 1.24
CA ILE A 21 10.35 5.48 1.25
C ILE A 21 11.26 5.78 0.05
N ILE A 22 12.17 4.87 -0.28
CA ILE A 22 13.09 5.00 -1.42
C ILE A 22 12.30 4.97 -2.74
N LEU A 23 11.42 3.98 -2.94
CA LEU A 23 10.60 3.86 -4.15
C LEU A 23 9.69 5.08 -4.35
N THR A 24 9.12 5.59 -3.26
CA THR A 24 8.29 6.80 -3.26
C THR A 24 9.05 8.03 -3.75
N ARG A 25 10.38 8.05 -3.65
CA ARG A 25 11.24 9.17 -4.03
C ARG A 25 11.88 9.02 -5.40
N PHE A 26 12.43 7.86 -5.69
CA PHE A 26 13.21 7.62 -6.92
C PHE A 26 12.38 7.03 -8.06
N LEU A 27 11.33 6.27 -7.73
CA LEU A 27 10.46 5.59 -8.70
C LEU A 27 9.06 6.24 -8.70
N SER A 28 9.06 7.57 -8.72
CA SER A 28 7.86 8.39 -8.84
C SER A 28 8.02 9.44 -9.92
N PHE A 29 7.03 9.56 -10.80
CA PHE A 29 7.01 10.49 -11.93
C PHE A 29 5.86 11.49 -11.76
N TYR A 30 6.10 12.75 -12.06
CA TYR A 30 5.04 13.76 -12.07
C TYR A 30 4.29 13.71 -13.39
N LEU A 31 3.00 13.37 -13.36
CA LEU A 31 2.13 13.43 -14.53
C LEU A 31 1.63 14.86 -14.75
N THR A 32 1.39 15.59 -13.67
CA THR A 32 1.15 17.03 -13.66
C THR A 32 1.92 17.64 -12.48
N PRO A 33 2.10 18.98 -12.41
CA PRO A 33 2.80 19.62 -11.29
C PRO A 33 2.28 19.20 -9.91
N ASN A 34 0.98 18.87 -9.83
CA ASN A 34 0.29 18.52 -8.59
C ASN A 34 -0.03 17.02 -8.48
N MET A 35 0.32 16.20 -9.47
CA MET A 35 -0.01 14.77 -9.48
C MET A 35 1.23 13.92 -9.75
N ARG A 36 1.73 13.31 -8.68
CA ARG A 36 2.84 12.36 -8.73
C ARG A 36 2.35 10.93 -8.77
N ILE A 37 2.74 10.15 -9.76
CA ILE A 37 2.50 8.71 -9.90
C ILE A 37 3.69 7.95 -9.36
N GLY A 38 3.50 6.89 -8.57
CA GLY A 38 4.63 6.09 -8.12
C GLY A 38 4.26 4.76 -7.52
N ILE A 39 5.30 3.93 -7.31
CA ILE A 39 5.16 2.56 -6.82
C ILE A 39 5.48 2.41 -5.33
N GLY A 40 5.49 3.53 -4.62
CA GLY A 40 5.79 3.61 -3.19
C GLY A 40 4.83 2.82 -2.29
N SER A 41 3.58 2.63 -2.73
CA SER A 41 2.58 1.84 -2.02
C SER A 41 2.84 0.33 -2.13
N LEU A 42 3.55 -0.14 -3.15
CA LEU A 42 3.75 -1.58 -3.40
C LEU A 42 4.41 -2.31 -2.22
N PRO A 43 5.52 -1.82 -1.62
CA PRO A 43 6.13 -2.52 -0.48
C PRO A 43 5.24 -2.56 0.76
N ILE A 44 4.40 -1.54 0.97
CA ILE A 44 3.43 -1.50 2.07
C ILE A 44 2.34 -2.56 1.83
N ILE A 45 1.77 -2.61 0.62
CA ILE A 45 0.78 -3.61 0.22
C ILE A 45 1.36 -5.03 0.37
N PHE A 46 2.58 -5.24 -0.12
CA PHE A 46 3.27 -6.52 -0.05
C PHE A 46 3.54 -6.93 1.40
N SER A 47 3.93 -5.99 2.26
CA SER A 47 4.15 -6.26 3.68
C SER A 47 2.88 -6.77 4.37
N GLY A 48 1.72 -6.17 4.09
CA GLY A 48 0.44 -6.68 4.59
C GLY A 48 0.14 -8.08 4.09
N ALA A 49 0.27 -8.30 2.78
CA ALA A 49 -0.04 -9.58 2.13
C ALA A 49 0.85 -10.74 2.62
N VAL A 50 2.06 -10.43 3.12
CA VAL A 50 3.07 -11.43 3.49
C VAL A 50 3.28 -11.56 5.00
N LEU A 51 3.25 -10.46 5.75
CA LEU A 51 3.54 -10.41 7.18
C LEU A 51 2.27 -10.37 8.03
N GLY A 52 1.11 -10.17 7.41
CA GLY A 52 -0.18 -10.07 8.07
C GLY A 52 -0.59 -8.63 8.41
N PRO A 53 -1.82 -8.46 8.91
CA PRO A 53 -2.47 -7.14 9.03
C PRO A 53 -1.76 -6.21 10.01
N PHE A 54 -1.26 -6.72 11.14
CA PHE A 54 -0.63 -5.89 12.17
C PHE A 54 0.71 -5.32 11.70
N LEU A 55 1.59 -6.17 11.16
CA LEU A 55 2.89 -5.71 10.64
C LEU A 55 2.71 -4.85 9.38
N GLY A 56 1.72 -5.16 8.52
CA GLY A 56 1.36 -4.30 7.39
C GLY A 56 0.84 -2.92 7.82
N ALA A 57 0.05 -2.84 8.88
CA ALA A 57 -0.40 -1.56 9.41
C ALA A 57 0.78 -0.71 9.92
N LEU A 58 1.67 -1.34 10.71
CA LEU A 58 2.87 -0.68 11.23
C LEU A 58 3.82 -0.21 10.12
N THR A 59 3.97 -0.98 9.04
CA THR A 59 4.80 -0.54 7.91
C THR A 59 4.19 0.69 7.24
N GLY A 60 2.87 0.73 7.07
CA GLY A 60 2.17 1.90 6.54
C GLY A 60 2.37 3.15 7.41
N VAL A 61 2.17 3.03 8.72
CA VAL A 61 2.40 4.14 9.68
C VAL A 61 3.85 4.65 9.59
N ALA A 62 4.82 3.73 9.68
CA ALA A 62 6.23 4.08 9.67
C ALA A 62 6.66 4.70 8.34
N ALA A 63 6.22 4.14 7.20
CA ALA A 63 6.56 4.67 5.89
C ALA A 63 6.05 6.11 5.68
N ASP A 64 4.85 6.42 6.18
CA ASP A 64 4.27 7.76 6.06
C ASP A 64 4.96 8.77 7.00
N LEU A 65 5.05 8.47 8.30
CA LEU A 65 5.64 9.39 9.28
C LEU A 65 7.11 9.67 8.97
N ILE A 66 7.91 8.63 8.71
CA ILE A 66 9.32 8.78 8.37
C ILE A 66 9.44 9.44 6.98
N GLY A 67 8.59 9.08 6.04
CA GLY A 67 8.55 9.70 4.71
C GLY A 67 8.37 11.21 4.78
N ILE A 68 7.40 11.67 5.58
CA ILE A 68 7.12 13.09 5.83
C ILE A 68 8.32 13.77 6.51
N MET A 69 8.94 13.13 7.51
CA MET A 69 10.10 13.69 8.21
C MET A 69 11.30 13.92 7.28
N ILE A 70 11.54 13.03 6.31
CA ILE A 70 12.68 13.15 5.39
C ILE A 70 12.36 14.10 4.23
N ASN A 71 11.14 14.07 3.70
CA ASN A 71 10.72 15.01 2.65
C ASN A 71 9.22 15.27 2.73
N PRO A 72 8.80 16.40 3.32
CA PRO A 72 7.40 16.79 3.36
C PRO A 72 6.99 17.22 1.94
N GLY A 73 6.53 16.26 1.13
CA GLY A 73 6.00 16.52 -0.21
C GLY A 73 4.64 17.24 -0.23
N GLY A 74 4.16 17.70 0.93
CA GLY A 74 2.88 18.36 1.15
C GLY A 74 2.65 18.64 2.64
N VAL A 75 1.47 19.18 2.97
CA VAL A 75 1.09 19.47 4.37
C VAL A 75 0.85 18.13 5.10
N PRO A 76 1.52 17.87 6.24
CA PRO A 76 1.28 16.68 7.02
C PRO A 76 -0.16 16.66 7.52
N HIS A 77 -0.86 15.54 7.29
CA HIS A 77 -2.25 15.36 7.70
C HIS A 77 -2.45 13.93 8.17
N LEU A 78 -2.97 13.75 9.39
CA LEU A 78 -3.14 12.42 10.00
C LEU A 78 -4.04 11.48 9.17
N GLY A 79 -4.95 12.04 8.38
CA GLY A 79 -5.74 11.26 7.42
C GLY A 79 -4.89 10.52 6.38
N PHE A 80 -3.78 11.09 5.92
CA PHE A 80 -2.88 10.39 4.99
C PHE A 80 -2.11 9.25 5.68
N THR A 81 -1.72 9.44 6.94
CA THR A 81 -1.15 8.37 7.76
C THR A 81 -2.16 7.24 7.96
N LEU A 82 -3.44 7.56 8.22
CA LEU A 82 -4.52 6.57 8.29
C LEU A 82 -4.68 5.82 6.96
N SER A 83 -4.69 6.54 5.84
CA SER A 83 -4.73 5.93 4.50
C SER A 83 -3.55 4.98 4.29
N SER A 84 -2.33 5.39 4.62
CA SER A 84 -1.13 4.53 4.51
C SER A 84 -1.22 3.29 5.41
N THR A 85 -1.72 3.46 6.63
CA THR A 85 -1.97 2.36 7.57
C THR A 85 -2.94 1.35 6.98
N LEU A 86 -4.06 1.81 6.43
CA LEU A 86 -5.06 0.95 5.79
C LEU A 86 -4.50 0.26 4.54
N THR A 87 -3.62 0.93 3.77
CA THR A 87 -2.95 0.35 2.60
C THR A 87 -2.11 -0.87 2.95
N GLY A 88 -1.54 -0.94 4.15
CA GLY A 88 -0.84 -2.14 4.63
C GLY A 88 -1.72 -3.11 5.41
N LEU A 89 -2.73 -2.62 6.13
CA LEU A 89 -3.63 -3.44 6.94
C LEU A 89 -4.59 -4.30 6.10
N ILE A 90 -5.26 -3.71 5.10
CA ILE A 90 -6.25 -4.38 4.26
C ILE A 90 -5.69 -5.61 3.52
N PRO A 91 -4.53 -5.56 2.84
CA PRO A 91 -3.95 -6.76 2.23
C PRO A 91 -3.72 -7.87 3.24
N GLY A 92 -3.31 -7.53 4.47
CA GLY A 92 -3.13 -8.51 5.54
C GLY A 92 -4.45 -9.16 5.96
N ILE A 93 -5.54 -8.39 6.08
CA ILE A 93 -6.87 -8.96 6.34
C ILE A 93 -7.30 -9.89 5.22
N ILE A 94 -7.18 -9.46 3.96
CA ILE A 94 -7.62 -10.26 2.80
C ILE A 94 -6.83 -11.57 2.73
N PHE A 95 -5.50 -11.51 2.87
CA PHE A 95 -4.64 -12.67 2.68
C PHE A 95 -4.61 -13.65 3.86
N PHE A 96 -4.83 -13.19 5.10
CA PHE A 96 -4.72 -14.03 6.29
C PHE A 96 -6.05 -14.33 6.98
N ILE A 97 -6.99 -13.38 7.00
CA ILE A 97 -8.24 -13.53 7.76
C ILE A 97 -9.37 -14.04 6.85
N ILE A 98 -9.56 -13.40 5.70
CA ILE A 98 -10.70 -13.70 4.81
C ILE A 98 -10.43 -14.96 3.99
N PHE A 99 -9.26 -15.04 3.36
CA PHE A 99 -8.89 -16.22 2.59
C PHE A 99 -7.87 -17.03 3.37
N ASN A 100 -8.35 -18.02 4.11
CA ASN A 100 -7.52 -18.97 4.84
C ASN A 100 -6.40 -19.54 3.95
N LYS A 101 -5.30 -20.00 4.57
CA LYS A 101 -4.03 -20.36 3.88
C LYS A 101 -4.22 -21.37 2.72
N ASN A 102 -5.32 -22.13 2.72
CA ASN A 102 -5.67 -23.17 1.76
C ASN A 102 -6.53 -22.71 0.58
N ASN A 103 -7.02 -21.46 0.55
CA ASN A 103 -7.80 -20.97 -0.60
C ASN A 103 -6.87 -20.59 -1.76
N GLU A 104 -6.96 -21.36 -2.85
CA GLU A 104 -6.07 -21.34 -4.02
C GLU A 104 -6.22 -20.12 -4.94
N ASN A 105 -7.28 -19.33 -4.79
CA ASN A 105 -7.57 -18.22 -5.71
C ASN A 105 -6.77 -16.95 -5.39
N GLN A 106 -5.44 -17.02 -5.54
CA GLN A 106 -4.52 -15.90 -5.36
C GLN A 106 -4.88 -14.69 -6.23
N ASN A 107 -5.36 -14.91 -7.46
CA ASN A 107 -5.81 -13.83 -8.36
C ASN A 107 -6.98 -13.03 -7.76
N LEU A 108 -7.92 -13.70 -7.07
CA LEU A 108 -9.04 -13.02 -6.40
C LEU A 108 -8.55 -12.19 -5.23
N LYS A 109 -7.60 -12.70 -4.42
CA LYS A 109 -7.02 -11.95 -3.30
C LYS A 109 -6.35 -10.66 -3.79
N ILE A 110 -5.58 -10.75 -4.87
CA ILE A 110 -4.90 -9.60 -5.50
C ILE A 110 -5.92 -8.61 -6.05
N LEU A 111 -6.95 -9.09 -6.75
CA LEU A 111 -7.99 -8.23 -7.33
C LEU A 111 -8.75 -7.47 -6.24
N LEU A 112 -9.17 -8.15 -5.16
CA LEU A 112 -9.83 -7.51 -4.03
C LEU A 112 -8.91 -6.49 -3.34
N THR A 113 -7.65 -6.85 -3.12
CA THR A 113 -6.65 -5.95 -2.53
C THR A 113 -6.50 -4.68 -3.36
N ASN A 114 -6.34 -4.81 -4.68
CA ASN A 114 -6.25 -3.66 -5.57
C ASN A 114 -7.52 -2.81 -5.56
N LEU A 115 -8.70 -3.45 -5.59
CA LEU A 115 -9.97 -2.73 -5.62
C LEU A 115 -10.17 -1.91 -4.35
N PHE A 116 -9.92 -2.48 -3.17
CA PHE A 116 -10.06 -1.75 -1.91
C PHE A 116 -8.99 -0.65 -1.77
N ILE A 117 -7.74 -0.94 -2.10
CA ILE A 117 -6.66 0.03 -1.90
C ILE A 117 -6.78 1.18 -2.90
N PHE A 118 -6.89 0.89 -4.19
CA PHE A 118 -6.92 1.94 -5.19
C PHE A 118 -8.30 2.57 -5.33
N GLY A 119 -9.37 1.76 -5.27
CA GLY A 119 -10.74 2.23 -5.42
C GLY A 119 -11.29 2.94 -4.17
N PHE A 120 -10.97 2.48 -2.97
CA PHE A 120 -11.48 3.11 -1.74
C PHE A 120 -10.44 4.04 -1.11
N ILE A 121 -9.24 3.55 -0.80
CA ILE A 121 -8.26 4.37 -0.06
C ILE A 121 -7.68 5.49 -0.95
N HIS A 122 -7.10 5.15 -2.10
CA HIS A 122 -6.39 6.12 -2.92
C HIS A 122 -7.31 7.08 -3.69
N LEU A 123 -8.51 6.64 -4.04
CA LEU A 123 -9.49 7.45 -4.76
C LEU A 123 -10.39 8.24 -3.82
N ILE A 124 -10.99 7.60 -2.80
CA ILE A 124 -11.99 8.26 -1.95
C ILE A 124 -11.32 8.93 -0.76
N LEU A 125 -10.67 8.17 0.13
CA LEU A 125 -10.10 8.73 1.36
C LEU A 125 -9.07 9.82 1.07
N ASN A 126 -8.10 9.54 0.20
CA ASN A 126 -7.08 10.53 -0.15
C ASN A 126 -7.65 11.78 -0.83
N SER A 127 -8.77 11.68 -1.55
CA SER A 127 -9.44 12.86 -2.12
C SER A 127 -10.19 13.66 -1.06
N ILE A 128 -10.77 12.99 -0.05
CA ILE A 128 -11.40 13.66 1.10
C ILE A 128 -10.34 14.47 1.86
N TRP A 129 -9.22 13.87 2.23
CA TRP A 129 -8.13 14.56 2.93
C TRP A 129 -7.58 15.73 2.11
N LEU A 130 -7.42 15.53 0.81
CA LEU A 130 -6.93 16.58 -0.07
C LEU A 130 -7.94 17.73 -0.22
N SER A 131 -9.24 17.44 -0.24
CA SER A 131 -10.28 18.48 -0.30
C SER A 131 -10.29 19.36 0.95
N GLN A 132 -10.07 18.77 2.13
CA GLN A 132 -9.97 19.51 3.40
C GLN A 132 -8.78 20.46 3.43
N LEU A 133 -7.66 20.08 2.82
CA LEU A 133 -6.44 20.90 2.77
C LEU A 133 -6.45 21.96 1.67
N SER A 134 -7.01 21.62 0.51
CA SER A 134 -6.96 22.49 -0.69
C SER A 134 -8.22 23.34 -0.89
N GLY A 135 -9.32 23.05 -0.19
CA GLY A 135 -10.61 23.70 -0.38
C GLY A 135 -11.31 23.35 -1.71
N LEU A 136 -10.72 22.47 -2.52
CA LEU A 136 -11.28 22.06 -3.81
C LEU A 136 -12.44 21.07 -3.65
N SER A 137 -13.36 21.08 -4.61
CA SER A 137 -14.48 20.13 -4.65
C SER A 137 -13.98 18.68 -4.72
N ILE A 138 -14.53 17.80 -3.86
CA ILE A 138 -14.23 16.36 -3.84
C ILE A 138 -14.44 15.72 -5.21
N TRP A 139 -15.54 16.06 -5.89
CA TRP A 139 -15.85 15.50 -7.20
C TRP A 139 -14.80 15.83 -8.25
N PHE A 140 -14.28 17.06 -8.22
CA PHE A 140 -13.19 17.48 -9.10
C PHE A 140 -11.91 16.68 -8.82
N LEU A 141 -11.57 16.45 -7.55
CA LEU A 141 -10.40 15.68 -7.16
C LEU A 141 -10.51 14.20 -7.54
N ILE A 142 -11.68 13.59 -7.35
CA ILE A 142 -11.91 12.18 -7.73
C ILE A 142 -11.74 12.02 -9.24
N ILE A 143 -12.40 12.86 -10.04
CA ILE A 143 -12.37 12.77 -11.52
C ILE A 143 -10.95 12.99 -12.04
N SER A 144 -10.24 14.01 -11.54
CA SER A 144 -8.87 14.30 -11.97
C SER A 144 -7.88 13.19 -11.59
N ARG A 145 -8.13 12.43 -10.52
CA ARG A 145 -7.24 11.36 -10.03
C ARG A 145 -7.49 9.99 -10.65
N LEU A 146 -8.65 9.76 -11.26
CA LEU A 146 -8.99 8.48 -11.91
C LEU A 146 -7.89 7.96 -12.86
N PRO A 147 -7.34 8.76 -13.80
CA PRO A 147 -6.34 8.25 -14.74
C PRO A 147 -5.09 7.72 -14.04
N LYS A 148 -4.57 8.50 -13.08
CA LYS A 148 -3.41 8.11 -12.27
C LYS A 148 -3.69 6.82 -11.49
N ILE A 149 -4.83 6.73 -10.82
CA ILE A 149 -5.15 5.62 -9.92
C ILE A 149 -5.32 4.31 -10.70
N LEU A 150 -5.89 4.38 -11.90
CA LEU A 150 -6.00 3.22 -12.79
C LEU A 150 -4.61 2.70 -13.21
N ILE A 151 -3.70 3.60 -13.58
CA ILE A 151 -2.33 3.24 -13.95
C ILE A 151 -1.60 2.59 -12.77
N GLU A 152 -1.66 3.21 -11.57
CA GLU A 152 -1.03 2.65 -10.37
C GLU A 152 -1.60 1.28 -10.02
N SER A 153 -2.93 1.13 -10.04
CA SER A 153 -3.63 -0.12 -9.71
C SER A 153 -3.21 -1.28 -10.61
N VAL A 154 -3.18 -1.06 -11.93
CA VAL A 154 -2.77 -2.09 -12.89
C VAL A 154 -1.31 -2.49 -12.64
N PHE A 155 -0.43 -1.50 -12.49
CA PHE A 155 0.99 -1.74 -12.31
C PHE A 155 1.29 -2.48 -10.99
N THR A 156 0.71 -2.03 -9.88
CA THR A 156 0.89 -2.70 -8.59
C THR A 156 0.26 -4.08 -8.55
N GLY A 157 -0.87 -4.29 -9.23
CA GLY A 157 -1.51 -5.61 -9.31
C GLY A 157 -0.63 -6.65 -10.00
N ILE A 158 -0.04 -6.27 -11.14
CA ILE A 158 0.88 -7.13 -11.89
C ILE A 158 2.14 -7.43 -11.06
N LEU A 159 2.75 -6.40 -10.48
CA LEU A 159 3.96 -6.57 -9.65
C LEU A 159 3.68 -7.41 -8.41
N LEU A 160 2.56 -7.17 -7.72
CA LEU A 160 2.17 -7.96 -6.55
C LEU A 160 1.99 -9.43 -6.92
N LYS A 161 1.37 -9.73 -8.06
CA LYS A 161 1.24 -11.10 -8.59
C LYS A 161 2.60 -11.75 -8.83
N LEU A 162 3.52 -11.04 -9.48
CA LEU A 162 4.87 -11.54 -9.76
C LEU A 162 5.66 -11.81 -8.47
N LEU A 163 5.60 -10.90 -7.49
CA LEU A 163 6.28 -11.04 -6.21
C LEU A 163 5.74 -12.23 -5.39
N LEU A 164 4.42 -12.40 -5.36
CA LEU A 164 3.78 -13.49 -4.61
C LEU A 164 4.04 -14.86 -5.27
N ASN A 165 4.00 -14.96 -6.60
CA ASN A 165 4.28 -16.22 -7.30
C ASN A 165 5.69 -16.73 -7.04
N LYS A 166 6.70 -15.85 -7.07
CA LYS A 166 8.10 -16.24 -6.76
C LYS A 166 8.27 -16.75 -5.33
N LYS A 167 7.51 -16.22 -4.37
CA LYS A 167 7.59 -16.62 -2.97
C LYS A 167 7.00 -18.02 -2.72
N VAL A 168 5.94 -18.39 -3.44
CA VAL A 168 5.35 -19.74 -3.39
C VAL A 168 6.36 -20.78 -3.87
N THR A 169 7.14 -20.48 -4.92
CA THR A 169 8.15 -21.41 -5.46
C THR A 169 9.29 -21.69 -4.48
N LEU A 170 9.71 -20.69 -3.68
CA LEU A 170 10.78 -20.84 -2.69
C LEU A 170 10.39 -21.66 -1.45
N LEU A 171 9.09 -21.74 -1.13
CA LEU A 171 8.58 -22.53 0.01
C LEU A 171 8.25 -23.99 -0.37
N LEU A 172 8.16 -24.31 -1.67
CA LEU A 172 7.96 -25.68 -2.17
C LEU A 172 9.28 -26.39 -2.50
N ASN A 173 10.39 -25.66 -2.55
CA ASN A 173 11.74 -26.17 -2.80
C ASN A 173 12.61 -26.22 -1.52
N GLN A 174 11.99 -26.12 -0.33
CA GLN A 174 12.60 -26.35 0.99
C GLN A 174 11.86 -27.49 1.69
#